data_AF-A0A8J3TP43-F1
#
_entry.id   AF-A0A8J3TP43-F1
#
_cell.length_a   1.000
_cell.length_b   1.000
_cell.length_c   1.000
_cell.angle_alpha   90.00
_cell.angle_beta   90.00
_cell.angle_gamma   90.00
#
_symmetry.space_group_name_H-M   'P 1'
#
loop_
_entity.id
_entity.type
_entity.pdbx_description
1 polymer ?
#
loop_
_entity_poly.entity_id
_entity_poly.type
_entity_poly.pdbx_seq_one_letter_code
_entity_poly.pdbx_strand_id
1 'polypeptide(L)' 'MSRGIVALVFRCEATRGSLSLNKEVQSFHWATPTEVSQMVTEAFAVRVLDALHEGAPAIRQHDGVHLV' A
#
# COMPACT_ATOMS: atom_id res chain seq x y z
N MET A 1 15.53 -4.07 15.94
CA MET A 1 15.53 -2.60 16.13
C MET A 1 14.45 -2.00 15.26
N SER A 2 13.64 -1.09 15.79
CA SER A 2 12.74 -0.27 14.99
C SER A 2 13.57 0.68 14.12
N ARG A 3 13.25 0.76 12.83
CA ARG A 3 14.07 1.48 11.83
C ARG A 3 13.59 2.93 11.56
N GLY A 4 12.58 3.42 12.28
CA GLY A 4 12.04 4.77 12.10
C GLY A 4 11.56 5.04 10.66
N ILE A 5 10.96 4.05 10.01
CA ILE A 5 10.59 4.12 8.59
C ILE A 5 9.29 4.91 8.44
N VAL A 6 9.31 5.89 7.53
CA VAL A 6 8.11 6.61 7.07
C VAL A 6 7.78 6.14 5.66
N ALA A 7 6.56 5.67 5.46
CA ALA A 7 6.03 5.30 4.14
C ALA A 7 5.04 6.36 3.67
N LEU A 8 5.27 6.93 2.47
CA LEU A 8 4.35 7.85 1.81
C LEU A 8 3.66 7.10 0.67
N VAL A 9 2.33 7.20 0.61
CA VAL A 9 1.52 6.53 -0.42
C VAL A 9 0.75 7.55 -1.21
N PHE A 10 0.87 7.45 -2.53
CA PHE A 10 0.24 8.35 -3.49
C PHE A 10 -0.75 7.56 -4.33
N ARG A 11 -1.99 8.06 -4.44
CA ARG A 11 -2.98 7.52 -5.37
C ARG A 11 -2.64 8.00 -6.78
N CYS A 12 -2.42 7.06 -7.69
CA CYS A 12 -2.10 7.34 -9.09
C CYS A 12 -3.16 6.74 -10.01
N GLU A 13 -3.30 7.33 -11.18
CA GLU A 13 -4.10 6.79 -12.29
C GLU A 13 -3.17 6.30 -13.39
N ALA A 14 -3.41 5.07 -13.86
CA ALA A 14 -2.66 4.51 -14.97
C ALA A 14 -3.15 5.11 -16.29
N THR A 15 -2.32 5.92 -16.95
CA THR A 15 -2.69 6.58 -18.21
C THR A 15 -2.33 5.76 -19.46
N ARG A 16 -1.29 4.92 -19.38
CA ARG A 16 -0.80 4.07 -20.47
C ARG A 16 0.21 3.03 -19.98
N GLY A 17 0.51 2.04 -20.81
CA GLY A 17 1.53 1.02 -20.56
C GLY A 17 0.94 -0.35 -20.20
N SER A 18 1.82 -1.34 -20.02
CA SER A 18 1.46 -2.68 -19.57
C SER A 18 2.41 -3.14 -18.46
N LEU A 19 1.90 -4.01 -17.59
CA LEU A 19 2.68 -4.61 -16.51
C LEU A 19 3.78 -5.52 -17.10
N SER A 20 5.00 -5.42 -16.60
CA SER A 20 6.14 -6.21 -17.06
C SER A 20 6.95 -6.78 -15.89
N LEU A 21 7.40 -8.03 -16.05
CA LEU A 21 8.19 -8.74 -15.05
C LEU A 21 9.68 -8.45 -15.21
N ASN A 22 10.44 -8.61 -14.13
CA ASN A 22 11.90 -8.55 -14.12
C ASN A 22 12.47 -9.42 -12.97
N LYS A 23 13.77 -9.28 -12.65
CA LYS A 23 14.41 -10.07 -11.59
C LYS A 23 13.85 -9.79 -10.19
N GLU A 24 13.28 -8.61 -9.97
CA GLU A 24 12.70 -8.18 -8.70
C GLU A 24 11.18 -8.39 -8.66
N VAL A 25 10.48 -8.16 -9.78
CA VAL A 25 9.02 -8.28 -9.90
C VAL A 25 8.65 -9.54 -10.66
N GLN A 26 8.14 -10.54 -9.95
CA GLN A 26 7.88 -11.88 -10.50
C GLN A 26 6.40 -12.15 -10.82
N SER A 27 5.46 -11.38 -10.27
CA SER A 27 4.03 -11.51 -10.56
C SER A 27 3.27 -10.24 -10.24
N PHE A 28 2.08 -10.10 -10.83
CA PHE A 28 1.13 -9.04 -10.49
C PHE A 28 -0.22 -9.64 -10.10
N HIS A 29 -0.92 -8.94 -9.22
CA HIS A 29 -2.29 -9.27 -8.83
C HIS A 29 -3.07 -7.97 -8.65
N TRP A 30 -4.22 -7.86 -9.31
CA TRP A 30 -5.16 -6.77 -9.10
C TRP A 30 -6.07 -7.13 -7.93
N ALA A 31 -6.16 -6.27 -6.93
CA ALA A 31 -6.96 -6.48 -5.73
C ALA A 31 -7.98 -5.36 -5.55
N THR A 32 -9.18 -5.72 -5.11
CA THR A 32 -10.18 -4.80 -4.58
C THR A 32 -9.78 -4.32 -3.18
N PRO A 33 -10.36 -3.20 -2.68
CA PRO A 33 -10.07 -2.72 -1.33
C PRO A 33 -10.30 -3.78 -0.24
N THR A 34 -11.33 -4.62 -0.39
CA THR A 34 -11.62 -5.70 0.57
C THR A 34 -10.55 -6.80 0.54
N GLU A 35 -10.07 -7.18 -0.64
CA GLU A 35 -9.03 -8.20 -0.80
C GLU A 35 -7.69 -7.74 -0.23
N VAL A 36 -7.35 -6.45 -0.34
CA VAL A 36 -6.09 -5.90 0.20
C VAL A 36 -5.90 -6.26 1.67
N SER A 37 -6.93 -6.06 2.50
CA SER A 37 -6.84 -6.37 3.94
C SER A 37 -6.63 -7.86 4.26
N GLN A 38 -6.91 -8.75 3.31
CA GLN A 38 -6.72 -10.20 3.48
C GLN A 38 -5.36 -10.67 2.95
N MET A 39 -4.70 -9.87 2.10
CA MET A 39 -3.46 -10.23 1.41
C MET A 39 -2.20 -9.73 2.10
N VAL A 40 -2.29 -8.63 2.85
CA VAL A 40 -1.13 -7.96 3.45
C VAL A 40 -1.36 -7.65 4.94
N THR A 41 -0.27 -7.34 5.63
CA THR A 41 -0.29 -6.86 7.02
C THR A 41 -1.16 -5.61 7.18
N GLU A 42 -1.75 -5.42 8.35
CA GLU A 42 -2.60 -4.25 8.67
C GLU A 42 -1.91 -2.91 8.35
N ALA A 43 -0.64 -2.75 8.75
CA ALA A 43 0.13 -1.55 8.49
C ALA A 43 0.30 -1.23 7.00
N PHE A 44 0.28 -2.24 6.12
CA PHE A 44 0.33 -2.04 4.66
C PHE A 44 -1.08 -1.80 4.10
N ALA A 45 -2.07 -2.58 4.55
CA ALA A 45 -3.44 -2.45 4.12
C ALA A 45 -3.98 -1.03 4.35
N VAL A 46 -3.79 -0.49 5.57
CA VAL A 46 -4.30 0.85 5.90
C VAL A 46 -3.72 1.92 4.99
N ARG A 47 -2.45 1.80 4.56
CA ARG A 47 -1.81 2.80 3.70
C ARG A 47 -2.47 2.86 2.32
N VAL A 48 -2.84 1.70 1.77
CA VAL A 48 -3.55 1.61 0.50
C VAL A 48 -4.98 2.12 0.65
N LEU A 49 -5.68 1.69 1.70
CA LEU A 49 -7.07 2.06 1.94
C LEU A 49 -7.25 3.55 2.26
N ASP A 50 -6.39 4.13 3.10
CA ASP A 50 -6.41 5.56 3.40
C ASP A 50 -6.19 6.38 2.11
N ALA A 51 -5.30 5.94 1.21
CA ALA A 51 -5.03 6.63 -0.06
C ALA A 51 -6.20 6.60 -1.06
N LEU A 52 -7.18 5.71 -0.87
CA LEU A 52 -8.40 5.68 -1.71
C LEU A 52 -9.39 6.79 -1.33
N HIS A 53 -9.32 7.31 -0.10
CA HIS A 53 -10.21 8.37 0.36
C HIS A 53 -9.73 9.74 -0.12
N GLU A 54 -10.67 10.61 -0.46
CA GLU A 54 -10.38 12.00 -0.78
C GLU A 54 -10.28 12.86 0.49
N GLY A 55 -9.45 13.89 0.47
CA GLY A 55 -9.29 14.83 1.57
C GLY A 55 -7.85 14.96 2.04
N ALA A 56 -7.67 15.29 3.32
CA ALA A 56 -6.35 15.43 3.91
C ALA A 56 -5.64 14.06 4.01
N PRO A 57 -4.31 14.01 3.81
CA PRO A 57 -3.56 12.77 3.98
C PRO A 57 -3.73 12.18 5.38
N ALA A 58 -4.03 10.90 5.47
CA ALA A 58 -4.06 10.19 6.74
C ALA A 58 -2.65 10.01 7.30
N ILE A 59 -2.50 10.18 8.62
CA ILE A 59 -1.25 9.92 9.35
C ILE A 59 -1.52 8.78 10.33
N ARG A 60 -0.72 7.71 10.24
CA ARG A 60 -0.83 6.51 11.06
C ARG A 60 0.54 6.14 11.62
N GLN A 61 0.60 5.77 12.90
CA GLN A 61 1.77 5.15 13.49
C GLN A 61 1.62 3.62 13.39
N HIS A 62 2.72 2.91 13.17
CA HIS A 62 2.72 1.46 13.07
C HIS A 62 4.05 0.87 13.53
N ASP A 63 4.03 -0.40 13.93
CA ASP A 63 5.25 -1.16 14.27
C ASP A 63 5.88 -1.85 13.03
N GLY A 64 5.21 -1.75 11.88
CA GLY A 64 5.58 -2.40 10.62
C GLY A 64 4.63 -3.53 10.22
N VAL A 65 3.81 -4.02 11.14
CA VAL A 65 2.79 -5.04 10.92
C VAL A 65 1.40 -4.53 11.34
N HIS A 66 1.32 -3.91 12.52
CA HIS A 66 0.08 -3.40 13.12
C HIS A 66 0.14 -1.88 13.36
N LEU A 67 -1.04 -1.28 13.50
CA LEU A 67 -1.17 0.10 13.96
C LEU A 67 -0.94 0.20 15.48
N VAL A 68 -0.39 1.33 15.92
CA VAL A 68 -0.07 1.61 17.33
C VAL A 68 -0.49 3.02 17.75
#